data_AF-A0ABD5SE50-F1
#
_entry.id   AF-A0ABD5SE50-F1
#
_cell.length_a   1.000
_cell.length_b   1.000
_cell.length_c   1.000
_cell.angle_alpha   90.00
_cell.angle_beta   90.00
_cell.angle_gamma   90.00
#
_symmetry.space_group_name_H-M   'P 1'
#
loop_
_entity.id
_entity.type
_entity.pdbx_description
1 polymer ?
#
loop_
_entity_poly.entity_id
_entity_poly.type
_entity_poly.pdbx_seq_one_letter_code
_entity_poly.pdbx_strand_id
1 'polypeptide(L)' 'RGEIVLLVQGAPKSEAASLDTESTRIMALLAAELPPKKASALAEEITGVKKKALYQWYVEQK' A
#
# COMPACT_ATOMS: atom_id res chain seq x y z
N ARG A 1 -11.52 -20.89 33.05
CA ARG A 1 -10.36 -20.10 32.60
C ARG A 1 -9.91 -20.70 31.29
N GLY A 2 -10.06 -20.00 30.17
CA GLY A 2 -9.70 -20.49 28.85
C GLY A 2 -8.73 -19.51 28.21
N GLU A 3 -7.56 -19.99 27.84
CA GLU A 3 -6.62 -19.25 27.00
C GLU A 3 -6.89 -19.62 25.55
N ILE A 4 -6.87 -18.62 24.67
CA ILE A 4 -6.92 -18.81 23.22
C ILE A 4 -5.60 -18.32 22.65
N VAL A 5 -5.02 -19.14 21.77
CA VAL A 5 -3.85 -18.78 20.98
C VAL A 5 -4.32 -18.54 19.55
N LEU A 6 -4.20 -17.29 19.09
CA LEU A 6 -4.46 -16.92 17.70
C LEU A 6 -3.13 -16.92 16.94
N LEU A 7 -2.94 -17.90 16.06
CA LEU A 7 -1.86 -17.90 15.09
C LEU A 7 -2.27 -17.08 13.88
N VAL A 8 -1.59 -15.96 13.66
CA VAL A 8 -1.75 -15.14 12.45
C VAL A 8 -0.58 -15.41 11.53
N GLN A 9 -0.86 -15.89 10.32
CA GLN A 9 0.11 -15.96 9.25
C GLN A 9 0.07 -14.67 8.44
N GLY A 10 1.23 -14.17 8.03
CA GLY A 10 1.31 -13.03 7.11
C GLY A 10 0.58 -13.35 5.80
N ALA A 11 -0.19 -12.39 5.30
CA ALA A 11 -0.88 -12.54 4.01
C ALA A 11 0.15 -12.86 2.91
N PRO A 12 -0.14 -13.82 2.01
CA PRO A 12 0.74 -14.09 0.89
C PRO A 12 0.89 -12.79 0.08
N LYS A 13 2.13 -12.49 -0.36
CA LYS A 13 2.34 -11.41 -1.31
C LYS A 13 1.51 -11.71 -2.55
N SER A 14 0.47 -10.90 -2.76
CA SER A 14 -0.37 -11.03 -3.94
C SER A 14 0.48 -10.72 -5.17
N GLU A 15 0.72 -11.71 -6.02
CA GLU A 15 1.31 -11.55 -7.36
C GLU A 15 0.28 -10.99 -8.36
N ALA A 16 -0.74 -10.26 -7.88
CA ALA A 16 -1.67 -9.61 -8.77
C ALA A 16 -0.95 -8.45 -9.48
N ALA A 17 -0.99 -8.47 -10.81
CA ALA A 17 -0.50 -7.40 -11.67
C ALA A 17 -1.18 -6.03 -11.41
N SER A 18 -2.20 -6.00 -10.56
CA SER A 18 -2.88 -4.80 -10.06
C SER A 18 -2.40 -4.45 -8.65
N LEU A 19 -2.10 -3.18 -8.43
CA LEU A 19 -1.84 -2.63 -7.09
C LEU A 19 -2.98 -3.03 -6.14
N ASP A 20 -2.64 -3.45 -4.93
CA ASP A 20 -3.64 -3.79 -3.93
C ASP A 20 -4.47 -2.56 -3.53
N THR A 21 -5.72 -2.83 -3.12
CA THR A 21 -6.69 -1.79 -2.78
C THR A 21 -6.24 -0.94 -1.59
N GLU A 22 -5.49 -1.51 -0.64
CA GLU A 22 -4.97 -0.75 0.50
C GLU A 22 -3.80 0.16 0.10
N SER A 23 -2.87 -0.31 -0.72
CA SER A 23 -1.79 0.51 -1.28
C SER A 23 -2.30 1.71 -2.04
N THR A 24 -3.31 1.51 -2.88
CA THR A 24 -3.93 2.60 -3.64
C THR A 24 -4.67 3.58 -2.74
N ARG A 25 -5.38 3.08 -1.71
CA ARG A 25 -6.03 3.91 -0.68
C ARG A 25 -5.01 4.74 0.11
N ILE A 26 -3.94 4.12 0.58
CA ILE A 26 -2.85 4.78 1.32
C ILE A 26 -2.19 5.83 0.43
N MET A 27 -1.87 5.50 -0.82
CA MET A 27 -1.28 6.43 -1.77
C MET A 27 -2.18 7.67 -1.99
N ALA A 28 -3.49 7.48 -2.18
CA ALA A 28 -4.43 8.58 -2.37
C ALA A 28 -4.53 9.50 -1.14
N LEU A 29 -4.61 8.92 0.06
CA LEU A 29 -4.64 9.69 1.31
C LEU A 29 -3.35 10.48 1.53
N LEU A 30 -2.19 9.86 1.27
CA LEU A 30 -0.90 10.53 1.41
C LEU A 30 -0.70 11.62 0.37
N ALA A 31 -1.17 11.43 -0.87
CA ALA A 31 -1.04 12.40 -1.93
C ALA A 31 -1.96 13.63 -1.77
N ALA A 32 -3.00 13.53 -0.94
CA ALA A 32 -3.82 14.67 -0.55
C ALA A 32 -3.06 15.66 0.35
N GLU A 33 -2.15 15.16 1.19
CA GLU A 33 -1.44 15.95 2.21
C GLU A 33 0.04 16.21 1.86
N LEU A 34 0.61 15.43 0.94
CA LEU A 34 2.04 15.46 0.61
C LEU A 34 2.29 15.53 -0.90
N PRO A 35 3.44 16.06 -1.35
CA PRO A 35 3.86 15.96 -2.73
C PRO A 35 3.86 14.49 -3.22
N PRO A 36 3.37 14.19 -4.44
CA PRO A 36 3.20 12.80 -4.91
C PRO A 36 4.45 11.92 -4.83
N LYS A 37 5.62 12.54 -5.00
CA LYS A 37 6.92 11.87 -4.87
C LYS A 37 7.21 11.39 -3.44
N LYS A 38 6.82 12.18 -2.43
CA LYS A 38 6.94 11.81 -1.01
C LYS A 38 5.86 10.80 -0.62
N ALA A 39 4.62 11.02 -1.06
CA ALA A 39 3.52 10.10 -0.84
C ALA A 39 3.85 8.67 -1.35
N SER A 40 4.40 8.56 -2.56
CA SER A 40 4.76 7.25 -3.15
C SER A 40 5.88 6.54 -2.40
N ALA A 41 6.85 7.28 -1.84
CA ALA A 41 7.94 6.71 -1.06
C ALA A 41 7.44 6.19 0.29
N LEU A 42 6.58 6.97 0.97
CA LEU A 42 6.01 6.55 2.25
C LEU A 42 5.02 5.40 2.08
N ALA A 43 4.22 5.40 1.01
CA ALA A 43 3.35 4.28 0.68
C ALA A 43 4.14 3.00 0.38
N GLU A 44 5.31 3.08 -0.28
CA GLU A 44 6.22 1.94 -0.46
C GLU A 44 6.73 1.38 0.87
N GLU A 45 7.05 2.24 1.85
CA GLU A 45 7.48 1.81 3.18
C GLU A 45 6.33 1.15 3.98
N ILE A 46 5.09 1.61 3.82
CA ILE A 46 3.93 1.08 4.54
C ILE A 46 3.45 -0.24 3.92
N THR A 47 3.37 -0.31 2.59
CA THR A 47 2.74 -1.44 1.89
C THR A 47 3.74 -2.41 1.24
N GLY A 48 4.99 -2.01 1.11
CA GLY A 48 6.02 -2.78 0.41
C GLY A 48 5.91 -2.75 -1.12
N VAL A 49 4.97 -1.95 -1.65
CA VAL A 49 4.75 -1.82 -3.09
C VAL A 49 5.65 -0.74 -3.67
N LYS A 50 6.32 -1.04 -4.80
CA LYS A 50 7.30 -0.13 -5.40
C LYS A 50 6.73 1.26 -5.66
N LYS A 51 7.41 2.32 -5.20
CA LYS A 51 7.00 3.72 -5.42
C LYS A 51 6.73 4.07 -6.87
N LYS A 52 7.45 3.45 -7.81
CA LYS A 52 7.26 3.71 -9.25
C LYS A 52 5.88 3.26 -9.72
N ALA A 53 5.41 2.11 -9.23
CA ALA A 53 4.08 1.60 -9.56
C ALA A 53 2.99 2.47 -8.93
N LEU A 54 3.16 2.85 -7.65
CA LEU A 54 2.22 3.75 -6.95
C LEU A 54 2.14 5.13 -7.58
N TYR A 55 3.30 5.69 -7.96
CA TYR A 55 3.37 6.99 -8.63
C TYR A 55 2.70 6.95 -10.01
N GLN A 56 2.99 5.91 -10.80
CA GLN A 56 2.40 5.75 -12.13
C GLN A 56 0.87 5.65 -12.04
N TRP A 57 0.37 4.79 -11.15
CA TRP A 57 -1.06 4.65 -10.90
C TRP A 57 -1.70 5.96 -10.45
N TYR A 58 -1.06 6.72 -9.56
CA TYR A 58 -1.60 7.99 -9.09
C TYR A 58 -1.68 9.04 -10.21
N VAL A 59 -0.71 9.06 -11.12
CA VAL A 59 -0.74 9.96 -12.29
C VAL A 59 -1.80 9.53 -13.31
N GLU A 60 -2.02 8.23 -13.50
CA GLU A 60 -3.06 7.71 -14.40
C GLU A 60 -4.49 7.92 -13.87
N GLN A 61 -4.65 8.03 -12.56
CA GLN A 61 -5.93 8.31 -11.89
C GLN A 61 -6.31 9.80 -11.86
N LYS A 62 -5.42 10.68 -12.33
CA LYS A 62 -5.61 12.15 -12.30
C LYS A 62 -5.91 12.68 -13.69
#